data_AF-A0A916HII6-F1
#
_entry.id   AF-A0A916HII6-F1
#
_cell.length_a   1.000
_cell.length_b   1.000
_cell.length_c   1.000
_cell.angle_alpha   90.00
_cell.angle_beta   90.00
_cell.angle_gamma   90.00
#
_symmetry.space_group_name_H-M   'P 1'
#
loop_
_entity.id
_entity.type
_entity.pdbx_description
1 polymer ?
#
loop_
_entity_poly.entity_id
_entity_poly.type
_entity_poly.pdbx_seq_one_letter_code
_entity_poly.pdbx_strand_id
1 'polypeptide(L)'
;MKRILLLAIVLVLSPLAFVMVSIFTDFPSFGPTNGRRINDRGFIQVMRKASPDNRFVLLSYKYDTGALGYSRVWWAVIPASHENTDLSEYELPDSYKGIGWSDSNELLVHKWHPYYSLQGDTLLTTGEVVHGVVVRVIEDSAVTK
;
A
#
# COMPACT_ATOMS: atom_id res chain seq x y z
N MET A 1 -23.72 -40.48 -45.08
CA MET A 1 -23.11 -40.85 -43.77
C MET A 1 -22.01 -39.87 -43.31
N LYS A 2 -21.05 -39.47 -44.16
CA LYS A 2 -19.95 -38.55 -43.77
C LYS A 2 -20.37 -37.14 -43.27
N ARG A 3 -21.49 -36.58 -43.76
CA ARG A 3 -21.98 -35.24 -43.36
C ARG A 3 -22.55 -35.16 -41.94
N ILE A 4 -23.15 -36.26 -41.45
CA ILE A 4 -23.73 -36.34 -40.10
C ILE A 4 -22.62 -36.51 -39.05
N LEU A 5 -21.53 -37.22 -39.41
CA LEU A 5 -20.36 -37.42 -38.55
C LEU A 5 -19.59 -36.10 -38.29
N LEU A 6 -19.46 -35.24 -39.31
CA LEU A 6 -18.82 -33.93 -39.19
C LEU A 6 -19.60 -32.95 -38.28
N LEU A 7 -20.93 -32.99 -38.33
CA LEU A 7 -21.80 -32.17 -37.47
C LEU A 7 -21.70 -32.59 -35.99
N ALA A 8 -21.59 -33.88 -35.71
CA ALA A 8 -21.44 -34.39 -34.34
C ALA A 8 -20.11 -33.97 -33.69
N ILE A 9 -19.01 -33.92 -34.45
CA ILE A 9 -17.68 -33.52 -33.93
C ILE A 9 -17.64 -32.04 -33.56
N VAL A 10 -18.28 -31.17 -34.36
CA VAL A 10 -18.35 -29.73 -34.09
C VAL A 10 -19.19 -29.42 -32.84
N LEU A 11 -20.26 -30.19 -32.61
CA LEU A 11 -21.16 -30.00 -31.47
C LEU A 11 -20.57 -30.46 -30.13
N VAL A 12 -19.64 -31.43 -30.14
CA VAL A 12 -18.98 -31.91 -28.92
C VAL A 12 -17.75 -31.06 -28.55
N LEU A 13 -17.07 -30.46 -29.52
CA LEU A 13 -15.90 -29.59 -29.28
C LEU A 13 -16.27 -28.16 -28.85
N SER A 14 -17.45 -27.66 -29.24
CA SER A 14 -17.90 -26.31 -28.86
C SER A 14 -18.11 -26.08 -27.34
N PRO A 15 -18.73 -27.00 -26.57
CA PRO A 15 -18.90 -26.78 -25.13
C PRO A 15 -17.57 -26.89 -24.37
N LEU A 16 -16.61 -27.71 -24.84
CA LEU A 16 -15.32 -27.85 -24.18
C LEU A 16 -14.45 -26.58 -24.34
N ALA A 17 -14.49 -25.96 -25.53
CA ALA A 17 -13.86 -24.66 -25.76
C ALA A 17 -14.51 -23.55 -24.91
N PHE A 18 -15.83 -23.61 -24.72
CA PHE A 18 -16.56 -22.63 -23.91
C PHE A 18 -16.18 -22.72 -22.43
N VAL A 19 -16.08 -23.94 -21.86
CA VAL A 19 -15.63 -24.15 -20.48
C VAL A 19 -14.18 -23.69 -20.28
N MET A 20 -13.29 -23.89 -21.25
CA MET A 20 -11.90 -23.45 -21.13
C MET A 20 -11.78 -21.91 -21.10
N VAL A 21 -12.59 -21.18 -21.88
CA VAL A 21 -12.65 -19.71 -21.84
C VAL A 21 -13.16 -19.22 -20.48
N SER A 22 -14.18 -19.87 -19.91
CA SER A 22 -14.72 -19.48 -18.60
C SER A 22 -13.71 -19.60 -17.46
N ILE A 23 -12.86 -20.65 -17.47
CA ILE A 23 -11.83 -20.83 -16.42
C ILE A 23 -10.73 -19.74 -16.53
N PHE A 24 -10.46 -19.21 -17.72
CA PHE A 24 -9.46 -18.14 -17.92
C PHE A 24 -10.00 -16.74 -17.65
N THR A 25 -11.31 -16.51 -17.70
CA THR A 25 -11.90 -15.19 -17.37
C THR A 25 -12.13 -14.98 -15.88
N ASP A 26 -12.13 -16.05 -15.08
CA ASP A 26 -12.33 -16.00 -13.63
C ASP A 26 -11.04 -15.78 -12.83
N PHE A 27 -9.92 -15.47 -13.48
CA PHE A 27 -8.78 -14.93 -12.74
C PHE A 27 -9.13 -13.52 -12.27
N PRO A 28 -9.30 -13.28 -10.94
CA PRO A 28 -9.44 -11.91 -10.47
C PRO A 28 -8.22 -11.15 -10.94
N SER A 29 -8.43 -10.01 -11.59
CA SER A 29 -7.31 -9.15 -11.97
C SER A 29 -6.57 -8.76 -10.70
N PHE A 30 -5.38 -9.31 -10.47
CA PHE A 30 -4.43 -8.83 -9.46
C PHE A 30 -3.78 -7.52 -9.92
N GLY A 31 -4.58 -6.61 -10.50
CA GLY A 31 -4.23 -5.20 -10.60
C GLY A 31 -4.47 -4.56 -9.22
N PRO A 32 -3.79 -3.45 -8.90
CA PRO A 32 -4.00 -2.75 -7.64
C PRO A 32 -5.45 -2.24 -7.64
N THR A 33 -6.33 -2.96 -6.94
CA THR A 33 -7.66 -2.47 -6.67
C THR A 33 -7.49 -1.33 -5.66
N ASN A 34 -8.00 -0.15 -6.02
CA ASN A 34 -8.04 1.06 -5.19
C ASN A 34 -9.04 0.90 -4.02
N GLY A 35 -9.03 -0.26 -3.36
CA GLY A 35 -9.99 -0.71 -2.37
C GLY A 35 -9.29 -1.36 -1.18
N ARG A 36 -8.25 -0.71 -0.64
CA ARG A 36 -7.64 -1.08 0.63
C ARG A 36 -8.55 -0.72 1.82
N ARG A 37 -9.80 -1.20 1.83
CA ARG A 37 -10.68 -0.99 2.99
C ARG A 37 -10.19 -1.82 4.16
N ILE A 38 -9.39 -1.21 5.04
CA ILE A 38 -8.77 -1.90 6.16
C ILE A 38 -9.33 -1.31 7.44
N ASN A 39 -10.21 -2.09 8.07
CA ASN A 39 -10.57 -1.85 9.47
C ASN A 39 -9.41 -2.30 10.37
N ASP A 40 -9.40 -1.84 11.62
CA ASP A 40 -8.33 -1.96 12.61
C ASP A 40 -7.77 -3.38 12.89
N ARG A 41 -8.33 -4.44 12.27
CA ARG A 41 -7.82 -5.82 12.36
C ARG A 41 -6.93 -6.24 11.19
N GLY A 42 -6.79 -5.44 10.14
CA GLY A 42 -6.06 -5.83 8.92
C GLY A 42 -4.58 -5.42 8.87
N PHE A 43 -4.02 -4.89 9.96
CA PHE A 43 -2.61 -4.52 10.01
C PHE A 43 -1.97 -4.78 11.37
N ILE A 44 -0.66 -4.98 11.35
CA ILE A 44 0.18 -5.01 12.55
C ILE A 44 0.91 -3.68 12.66
N GLN A 45 0.63 -2.97 13.74
CA GLN A 45 1.40 -1.80 14.13
C GLN A 45 2.83 -2.20 14.50
N VAL A 46 3.81 -1.55 13.89
CA VAL A 46 5.24 -1.72 14.18
C VAL A 46 5.74 -0.59 15.09
N MET A 47 5.30 0.65 14.83
CA MET A 47 5.67 1.84 15.61
C MET A 47 4.50 2.80 15.71
N ARG A 48 4.39 3.48 16.86
CA ARG A 48 3.49 4.61 17.07
C ARG A 48 4.21 5.69 17.86
N LYS A 49 4.29 6.92 17.32
CA LYS A 49 4.93 8.08 17.97
C LYS A 49 4.00 9.28 17.88
N ALA A 50 3.53 9.78 19.03
CA ALA A 50 2.75 11.01 19.08
C ALA A 50 3.65 12.23 18.75
N SER A 51 3.06 13.24 18.11
CA SER A 51 3.68 14.55 17.94
C SER A 51 3.83 15.26 19.29
N PRO A 52 4.79 16.18 19.46
CA PRO A 52 4.95 16.97 20.69
C PRO A 52 3.67 17.65 21.18
N ASP A 53 2.83 18.11 20.26
CA ASP A 53 1.54 18.74 20.56
C ASP A 53 0.36 17.76 20.70
N ASN A 54 0.62 16.46 20.56
CA ASN A 54 -0.36 15.37 20.60
C ASN A 54 -1.52 15.48 19.58
N ARG A 55 -1.42 16.34 18.56
CA ARG A 55 -2.46 16.45 17.52
C ARG A 55 -2.34 15.37 16.45
N PHE A 56 -1.13 14.84 16.25
CA PHE A 56 -0.83 13.86 15.21
C PHE A 56 -0.06 12.67 15.76
N VAL A 57 -0.11 11.57 15.01
CA VAL A 57 0.57 10.33 15.33
C VAL A 57 1.26 9.81 14.07
N LEU A 58 2.57 9.60 14.19
CA LEU A 58 3.35 8.87 13.20
C LEU A 58 3.22 7.39 13.48
N LEU A 59 2.71 6.65 12.51
CA LEU A 59 2.53 5.21 12.56
C LEU A 59 3.46 4.54 11.53
N SER A 60 4.03 3.40 11.91
CA SER A 60 4.48 2.42 10.91
C SER A 60 3.81 1.09 11.14
N TYR A 61 3.46 0.42 10.06
CA TYR A 61 2.65 -0.78 10.11
C TYR A 61 2.91 -1.69 8.91
N LYS A 62 2.45 -2.93 9.02
CA LYS A 62 2.44 -3.90 7.91
C LYS A 62 1.02 -4.42 7.76
N TYR A 63 0.57 -4.58 6.53
CA TYR A 63 -0.68 -5.28 6.27
C TYR A 63 -0.52 -6.76 6.60
N ASP A 64 -1.53 -7.30 7.29
CA ASP A 64 -1.66 -8.73 7.51
C ASP A 64 -2.37 -9.33 6.28
N THR A 65 -1.64 -10.11 5.51
CA THR A 65 -2.16 -10.79 4.31
C THR A 65 -2.58 -12.23 4.59
N GLY A 66 -2.74 -12.58 5.88
CA GLY A 66 -3.13 -13.90 6.34
C GLY A 66 -2.05 -14.93 6.08
N ALA A 67 -2.40 -16.00 5.35
CA ALA A 67 -1.48 -17.12 5.07
C ALA A 67 -0.24 -16.72 4.25
N LEU A 68 -0.27 -15.56 3.58
CA LEU A 68 0.86 -15.02 2.82
C LEU A 68 1.83 -14.19 3.69
N GLY A 69 1.55 -14.07 5.00
CA GLY A 69 2.37 -13.37 5.97
C GLY A 69 2.04 -11.88 6.06
N TYR A 70 3.08 -11.05 6.06
CA TYR A 70 2.96 -9.61 6.23
C TYR A 70 3.50 -8.86 5.02
N SER A 71 2.88 -7.74 4.69
CA SER A 71 3.39 -6.86 3.63
C SER A 71 4.71 -6.17 4.01
N ARG A 72 5.21 -5.37 3.08
CA ARG A 72 6.19 -4.32 3.37
C ARG A 72 5.72 -3.39 4.50
N VAL A 73 6.67 -2.65 5.08
CA VAL A 73 6.38 -1.60 6.06
C VAL A 73 5.86 -0.36 5.33
N TRP A 74 4.75 0.16 5.82
CA TRP A 74 4.13 1.41 5.44
C TRP A 74 4.33 2.44 6.54
N TRP A 75 4.36 3.71 6.17
CA TRP A 75 4.45 4.84 7.09
C TRP A 75 3.27 5.76 6.84
N ALA A 76 2.59 6.18 7.90
CA ALA A 76 1.44 7.07 7.79
C ALA A 76 1.45 8.09 8.92
N VAL A 77 0.84 9.25 8.67
CA VAL A 77 0.64 10.29 9.68
C VAL A 77 -0.83 10.59 9.80
N ILE A 78 -1.41 10.26 10.96
CA ILE A 78 -2.83 10.36 11.22
C ILE A 78 -3.10 11.38 12.34
N PRO A 79 -4.28 12.02 12.38
CA PRO A 79 -4.68 12.81 13.53
C PRO A 79 -4.84 11.90 14.76
N ALA A 80 -4.48 12.39 15.95
CA ALA A 80 -4.49 11.58 17.17
C ALA A 80 -5.88 11.12 17.61
N SER A 81 -6.94 11.81 17.18
CA SER A 81 -8.33 11.50 17.47
C SER A 81 -8.93 10.43 16.55
N HIS A 82 -8.18 9.94 15.55
CA HIS A 82 -8.69 9.01 14.55
C HIS A 82 -8.38 7.56 14.95
N GLU A 83 -9.41 6.81 15.31
CA GLU A 83 -9.42 5.34 15.43
C GLU A 83 -10.27 4.76 14.29
N ASN A 84 -10.06 3.51 13.85
CA ASN A 84 -10.81 2.88 12.75
C ASN A 84 -10.75 3.60 11.39
N THR A 85 -9.60 4.18 11.06
CA THR A 85 -9.41 4.96 9.82
C THR A 85 -8.67 4.16 8.76
N ASP A 86 -9.05 4.33 7.49
CA ASP A 86 -8.31 3.79 6.36
C ASP A 86 -6.93 4.46 6.29
N LEU A 87 -5.91 3.74 6.77
CA LEU A 87 -4.54 4.26 6.84
C LEU A 87 -3.95 4.56 5.47
N SER A 88 -4.51 4.00 4.39
CA SER A 88 -4.00 4.21 3.03
C SER A 88 -4.15 5.65 2.56
N GLU A 89 -5.14 6.39 3.08
CA GLU A 89 -5.34 7.82 2.78
C GLU A 89 -4.27 8.71 3.44
N TYR A 90 -3.58 8.20 4.46
CA TYR A 90 -2.61 8.94 5.27
C TYR A 90 -1.18 8.44 5.06
N GLU A 91 -0.98 7.51 4.12
CA GLU A 91 0.34 6.97 3.77
C GLU A 91 1.28 8.09 3.28
N LEU A 92 2.52 8.02 3.71
CA LEU A 92 3.62 8.79 3.10
C LEU A 92 4.01 8.14 1.77
N PRO A 93 4.58 8.91 0.83
CA PRO A 93 5.12 8.32 -0.40
C PRO A 93 6.17 7.25 -0.12
N ASP A 94 6.16 6.18 -0.91
CA ASP A 94 7.00 4.98 -0.76
C ASP A 94 8.51 5.27 -0.67
N SER A 95 8.96 6.38 -1.24
CA SER A 95 10.35 6.83 -1.23
C SER A 95 10.77 7.50 0.08
N TYR A 96 9.92 7.52 1.11
CA TYR A 96 10.19 8.17 2.39
C TYR A 96 9.82 7.28 3.58
N LYS A 97 10.59 7.42 4.66
CA LYS A 97 10.33 6.79 5.96
C LYS A 97 10.20 7.86 7.03
N GLY A 98 9.25 7.69 7.96
CA GLY A 98 9.17 8.53 9.14
C GLY A 98 10.27 8.18 10.15
N ILE A 99 10.96 9.17 10.70
CA ILE A 99 11.96 8.99 11.75
C ILE A 99 11.35 9.31 13.11
N GLY A 100 10.52 10.35 13.16
CA GLY A 100 9.92 10.88 14.36
C GLY A 100 9.46 12.31 14.16
N TRP A 101 9.51 13.09 15.24
CA TRP A 101 9.04 14.46 15.28
C TRP A 101 10.18 15.39 15.70
N SER A 102 10.19 16.61 15.16
CA SER A 102 11.00 17.70 15.70
C SER A 102 10.34 18.30 16.94
N ASP A 103 11.10 19.01 17.78
CA ASP A 103 10.55 19.75 18.92
C ASP A 103 9.53 20.83 18.49
N SER A 104 9.67 21.33 17.25
CA SER A 104 8.74 22.27 16.62
C SER A 104 7.53 21.61 15.95
N ASN A 105 7.29 20.33 16.23
CA ASN A 105 6.15 19.57 15.73
C ASN A 105 6.15 19.33 14.20
N GLU A 106 7.33 19.30 13.59
CA GLU A 106 7.51 18.91 12.19
C GLU A 106 7.74 17.40 12.10
N LEU A 107 7.18 16.78 11.06
CA LEU A 107 7.43 15.37 10.77
C LEU A 107 8.83 15.21 10.17
N LEU A 108 9.69 14.45 10.84
CA LEU A 108 11.01 14.10 10.33
C LEU A 108 10.88 12.90 9.40
N VAL A 109 11.24 13.08 8.14
CA VAL A 109 11.27 12.00 7.15
C VAL A 109 12.66 11.84 6.56
N HIS A 110 13.00 10.62 6.18
CA HIS A 110 14.24 10.29 5.49
C HIS A 110 13.91 9.67 4.14
N LYS A 111 14.67 10.06 3.11
CA LYS A 111 14.55 9.46 1.79
C LYS A 111 15.07 8.03 1.84
N TRP A 112 14.27 7.09 1.35
CA TRP A 112 14.58 5.67 1.32
C TRP A 112 14.34 5.11 -0.06
N HIS A 113 15.24 4.22 -0.49
CA HIS A 113 15.07 3.47 -1.74
C HIS A 113 14.67 2.04 -1.40
N PRO A 114 13.39 1.68 -1.52
CA PRO A 114 12.97 0.32 -1.28
C PRO A 114 13.45 -0.63 -2.37
N TYR A 115 13.60 -1.91 -2.02
CA TYR A 115 13.94 -2.99 -2.95
C TYR A 115 12.80 -3.37 -3.92
N TYR A 116 11.67 -2.66 -3.87
CA TYR A 116 10.48 -2.87 -4.69
C TYR A 116 10.25 -1.67 -5.62
N SER A 117 9.50 -1.86 -6.70
CA SER A 117 9.13 -0.78 -7.62
C SER A 117 8.27 0.27 -6.91
N LEU A 118 8.67 1.53 -7.05
CA LEU A 118 7.92 2.69 -6.56
C LEU A 118 6.70 2.93 -7.44
N GLN A 119 5.53 3.10 -6.83
CA GLN A 119 4.36 3.62 -7.54
C GLN A 119 4.41 5.14 -7.53
N GLY A 120 5.12 5.70 -8.51
CA GLY A 120 5.27 7.15 -8.67
C GLY A 120 6.38 7.76 -7.81
N ASP A 121 6.98 8.83 -8.33
CA ASP A 121 8.08 9.56 -7.70
C ASP A 121 7.56 10.87 -7.08
N THR A 122 6.73 10.76 -6.04
CA THR A 122 6.31 11.97 -5.31
C THR A 122 7.48 12.44 -4.45
N LEU A 123 8.11 13.54 -4.87
CA LEU A 123 9.23 14.13 -4.16
C LEU A 123 8.71 15.07 -3.06
N LEU A 124 8.99 14.74 -1.80
CA LEU A 124 8.72 15.62 -0.67
C LEU A 124 9.81 16.67 -0.53
N THR A 125 9.40 17.91 -0.28
CA THR A 125 10.29 19.04 0.02
C THR A 125 10.19 19.43 1.49
N THR A 126 11.29 19.84 2.11
CA THR A 126 11.25 20.40 3.47
C THR A 126 10.39 21.67 3.51
N GLY A 127 9.48 21.73 4.48
CA GLY A 127 8.48 22.80 4.62
C GLY A 127 7.13 22.48 3.94
N GLU A 128 7.05 21.41 3.16
CA GLU A 128 5.81 20.95 2.55
C GLU A 128 4.82 20.43 3.60
N VAL A 129 3.52 20.63 3.37
CA VAL A 129 2.45 20.15 4.25
C VAL A 129 1.88 18.86 3.66
N VAL A 130 2.07 17.75 4.37
CA VAL A 130 1.51 16.43 4.02
C VAL A 130 0.52 16.04 5.10
N HIS A 131 -0.74 15.75 4.71
CA HIS A 131 -1.81 15.36 5.63
C HIS A 131 -2.00 16.33 6.82
N GLY A 132 -1.79 17.62 6.58
CA GLY A 132 -1.91 18.68 7.59
C GLY A 132 -0.67 18.88 8.49
N VAL A 133 0.43 18.20 8.20
CA VAL A 133 1.69 18.27 8.97
C VAL A 133 2.83 18.79 8.10
N VAL A 134 3.63 19.72 8.64
CA VAL A 134 4.84 20.20 7.98
C VAL A 134 5.92 19.11 8.04
N VAL A 135 6.51 18.80 6.89
CA VAL A 135 7.53 17.78 6.74
C VAL A 135 8.92 18.40 6.70
N ARG A 136 9.89 17.76 7.36
CA ARG A 136 11.31 18.06 7.26
C ARG A 136 12.07 16.84 6.77
N VAL A 137 12.61 16.93 5.56
CA VAL A 137 13.43 15.88 4.96
C VAL A 137 14.83 15.96 5.53
N ILE A 138 15.27 14.87 6.16
CA ILE A 138 16.62 14.69 6.69
C ILE A 138 17.47 14.03 5.61
N GLU A 139 18.56 14.68 5.23
CA GLU A 139 19.58 14.10 4.34
C GLU A 139 20.54 13.21 5.13
N ASP A 140 21.12 12.18 4.48
CA ASP A 140 22.07 11.23 5.09
C ASP A 140 23.42 11.83 5.52
N SER A 141 23.57 13.15 5.46
CA SER A 141 24.80 13.88 5.76
C SER A 141 25.22 13.86 7.26
N ALA A 142 24.67 12.96 8.08
CA ALA A 142 24.98 12.85 9.51
C ALA A 142 25.21 11.41 10.00
N VAL A 143 25.65 10.49 9.13
CA VAL A 143 26.22 9.20 9.56
C VAL A 143 27.60 8.98 8.91
N THR A 144 28.51 9.93 9.12
CA THR A 144 29.95 9.66 9.01
C THR A 144 30.47 9.45 10.41
N LYS A 145 30.74 8.19 10.73
CA LYS A 145 31.41 7.75 11.96
C LYS A 145 32.91 7.71 11.75
#